data_AF-A0A2U1LDV9-F1
#
_entry.id   AF-A0A2U1LDV9-F1
#
_cell.length_a   1.000
_cell.length_b   1.000
_cell.length_c   1.000
_cell.angle_alpha   90.00
_cell.angle_beta   90.00
_cell.angle_gamma   90.00
#
_symmetry.space_group_name_H-M   'P 1'
#
loop_
_entity.id
_entity.type
_entity.pdbx_description
1 polymer ?
#
loop_
_entity_poly.entity_id
_entity_poly.type
_entity_poly.pdbx_seq_one_letter_code
_entity_poly.pdbx_strand_id
1 'polypeptide(L)'
;MTGGRGTPGYAAPELWMPLPVTHKCDVYSFGMLLFEIIGRRRNMDVTLGGSQQWFPIWASDKSEKKQLYDLFITCEIEEKDQEVAERMLKVALCCVQQRAETRPVMSLVVKMLEGGLEVPEPPNPFTHLFSGVPEGGDSLTRPAWNVVGSYWSSSEVTKSTVVTSGTPLMKKYDITYASC
;
A
#
# COMPACT_ATOMS: atom_id res chain seq x y z
N MET A 1 5.57 6.71 -23.32
CA MET A 1 5.14 6.98 -21.93
C MET A 1 3.76 6.37 -21.75
N THR A 2 3.64 5.27 -21.01
CA THR A 2 2.35 4.74 -20.57
C THR A 2 1.86 5.59 -19.41
N GLY A 3 0.91 6.50 -19.66
CA GLY A 3 0.25 7.23 -18.57
C GLY A 3 -0.41 6.22 -17.63
N GLY A 4 -0.07 6.27 -16.35
CA GLY A 4 -0.55 5.29 -15.38
C GLY A 4 -2.07 5.31 -15.30
N ARG A 5 -2.70 4.15 -15.49
CA ARG A 5 -4.14 3.97 -15.48
C ARG A 5 -4.57 3.46 -14.11
N GLY A 6 -5.50 4.14 -13.46
CA GLY A 6 -6.11 3.68 -12.21
C GLY A 6 -6.61 4.85 -11.36
N THR A 7 -7.53 4.55 -10.44
CA THR A 7 -7.99 5.54 -9.45
C THR A 7 -6.91 5.74 -8.39
N PRO A 8 -6.47 6.99 -8.09
CA PRO A 8 -5.51 7.25 -7.02
C PRO A 8 -6.00 6.65 -5.69
N GLY A 9 -5.09 6.01 -4.96
CA GLY A 9 -5.38 5.27 -3.73
C GLY A 9 -5.87 3.83 -3.92
N TYR A 10 -6.33 3.44 -5.11
CA TYR A 10 -6.78 2.06 -5.40
C TYR A 10 -5.83 1.27 -6.29
N ALA A 11 -5.04 1.95 -7.12
CA ALA A 11 -4.12 1.31 -8.03
C ALA A 11 -3.01 0.55 -7.29
N ALA A 12 -2.79 -0.71 -7.68
CA ALA A 12 -1.75 -1.55 -7.11
C ALA A 12 -0.33 -1.00 -7.40
N PRO A 13 0.64 -1.21 -6.50
CA PRO A 13 1.96 -0.58 -6.59
C PRO A 13 2.71 -0.97 -7.89
N GLU A 14 2.49 -2.16 -8.43
CA GLU A 14 3.08 -2.62 -9.69
C GLU A 14 2.58 -1.86 -10.95
N LEU A 15 1.46 -1.12 -10.90
CA LEU A 15 0.98 -0.32 -12.05
C LEU A 15 1.85 0.91 -12.35
N TRP A 16 2.71 1.30 -11.40
CA TRP A 16 3.56 2.49 -11.47
C TRP A 16 5.06 2.15 -11.40
N MET A 17 5.39 0.88 -11.16
CA MET A 17 6.74 0.34 -11.15
C MET A 17 7.04 -0.43 -12.46
N PRO A 18 8.31 -0.66 -12.81
CA PRO A 18 8.69 -1.54 -13.92
C PRO A 18 8.53 -3.03 -13.56
N LEU A 19 7.37 -3.41 -13.05
CA LEU A 19 7.01 -4.78 -12.68
C LEU A 19 5.92 -5.33 -13.63
N PRO A 20 5.79 -6.66 -13.77
CA PRO A 20 4.72 -7.25 -14.57
C PRO A 20 3.34 -6.93 -13.99
N VAL A 21 2.49 -6.28 -14.78
CA VAL A 21 1.06 -6.12 -14.45
C VAL A 21 0.36 -7.46 -14.62
N THR A 22 -0.38 -7.89 -13.59
CA THR A 22 -1.11 -9.16 -13.57
C THR A 22 -2.51 -8.95 -12.97
N HIS A 23 -3.39 -9.95 -13.05
CA HIS A 23 -4.72 -9.93 -12.41
C HIS A 23 -4.70 -9.67 -10.88
N LYS A 24 -3.52 -9.69 -10.25
CA LYS A 24 -3.32 -9.35 -8.84
C LYS A 24 -3.51 -7.85 -8.55
N CYS A 25 -3.53 -6.99 -9.57
CA CYS A 25 -3.89 -5.58 -9.39
C CYS A 25 -5.36 -5.40 -9.00
N ASP A 26 -6.24 -6.25 -9.51
CA ASP A 26 -7.67 -6.24 -9.20
C ASP A 26 -7.91 -6.74 -7.77
N VAL A 27 -7.13 -7.74 -7.33
CA VAL A 27 -7.12 -8.21 -5.92
C VAL A 27 -6.72 -7.07 -4.97
N TYR A 28 -5.69 -6.30 -5.29
CA TYR A 28 -5.27 -5.15 -4.49
C TYR A 28 -6.36 -4.07 -4.45
N SER A 29 -6.93 -3.73 -5.62
CA SER A 29 -8.00 -2.72 -5.72
C SER A 29 -9.25 -3.14 -4.95
N PHE A 30 -9.56 -4.44 -4.92
CA PHE A 30 -10.63 -5.01 -4.09
C PHE A 30 -10.29 -4.95 -2.59
N GLY A 31 -9.05 -5.21 -2.20
CA GLY A 31 -8.58 -5.00 -0.82
C GLY A 31 -8.77 -3.56 -0.35
N MET A 32 -8.42 -2.58 -1.21
CA MET A 32 -8.69 -1.16 -0.94
C MET A 32 -10.19 -0.84 -0.83
N LEU A 33 -11.05 -1.51 -1.61
CA LEU A 33 -12.51 -1.38 -1.47
C LEU A 33 -13.02 -1.97 -0.14
N LEU A 34 -12.49 -3.10 0.32
CA LEU A 34 -12.84 -3.66 1.63
C LEU A 34 -12.51 -2.68 2.77
N PHE A 35 -11.36 -1.99 2.71
CA PHE A 35 -11.04 -0.93 3.68
C PHE A 35 -12.06 0.21 3.68
N GLU A 36 -12.52 0.67 2.51
CA GLU A 36 -13.55 1.72 2.42
C GLU A 36 -14.91 1.26 2.98
N ILE A 37 -15.27 -0.01 2.79
CA ILE A 37 -16.48 -0.62 3.37
C ILE A 37 -16.38 -0.70 4.90
N ILE A 38 -15.27 -1.23 5.44
CA ILE A 38 -15.06 -1.38 6.89
C ILE A 38 -15.03 -0.01 7.56
N GLY A 39 -14.30 0.96 6.99
CA GLY A 39 -14.18 2.30 7.54
C GLY A 39 -15.44 3.16 7.39
N ARG A 40 -16.38 2.77 6.53
CA ARG A 40 -17.57 3.56 6.12
C ARG A 40 -17.22 4.97 5.60
N ARG A 41 -15.98 5.15 5.12
CA ARG A 41 -15.40 6.43 4.71
C ARG A 41 -14.32 6.23 3.66
N ARG A 42 -13.97 7.30 2.96
CA ARG A 42 -12.89 7.27 1.97
C ARG A 42 -11.57 6.85 2.60
N ASN A 43 -10.85 5.98 1.90
CA ASN A 43 -9.52 5.51 2.30
C ASN A 43 -8.54 6.66 2.61
N MET A 44 -8.64 7.77 1.89
CA MET A 44 -7.91 9.00 2.16
C MET A 44 -8.87 10.11 2.59
N ASP A 45 -8.65 10.69 3.77
CA ASP A 45 -9.40 11.84 4.28
C ASP A 45 -8.45 12.89 4.87
N VAL A 46 -8.24 13.97 4.12
CA VAL A 46 -7.34 15.07 4.49
C VAL A 46 -7.87 15.93 5.65
N THR A 47 -9.10 15.72 6.10
CA THR A 47 -9.68 16.46 7.24
C THR A 47 -9.25 15.88 8.59
N LEU A 48 -8.71 14.66 8.62
CA LEU A 48 -8.25 13.99 9.83
C LEU A 48 -6.74 14.13 10.03
N GLY A 49 -6.32 14.10 11.30
CA GLY A 49 -4.92 14.21 11.69
C GLY A 49 -4.18 12.87 11.78
N GLY A 50 -2.86 12.91 11.57
CA GLY A 50 -1.97 11.77 11.82
C GLY A 50 -2.30 10.55 10.95
N SER A 51 -2.08 9.34 11.48
CA SER A 51 -2.28 8.08 10.73
C SER A 51 -3.71 7.88 10.24
N GLN A 52 -4.72 8.50 10.86
CA GLN A 52 -6.12 8.36 10.45
C GLN A 52 -6.45 9.00 9.09
N GLN A 53 -5.59 9.89 8.58
CA GLN A 53 -5.75 10.47 7.23
C GLN A 53 -5.69 9.40 6.12
N TRP A 54 -4.97 8.28 6.34
CA TRP A 54 -5.03 7.12 5.45
C TRP A 54 -5.49 5.87 6.20
N PHE A 55 -6.77 5.54 6.04
CA PHE A 55 -7.46 4.51 6.81
C PHE A 55 -6.79 3.11 6.76
N PRO A 56 -6.26 2.60 5.62
CA PRO A 56 -5.59 1.31 5.58
C PRO A 56 -4.38 1.20 6.52
N ILE A 57 -3.57 2.26 6.65
CA ILE A 57 -2.45 2.29 7.60
C ILE A 57 -2.96 2.23 9.04
N TRP A 58 -4.00 3.00 9.35
CA TRP A 58 -4.53 3.08 10.70
C TRP A 58 -5.22 1.78 11.13
N ALA A 59 -5.98 1.16 10.23
CA ALA A 59 -6.59 -0.14 10.46
C ALA A 59 -5.54 -1.26 10.59
N SER A 60 -4.46 -1.22 9.79
CA SER A 60 -3.33 -2.17 9.92
C SER A 60 -2.60 -2.03 11.27
N ASP A 61 -2.32 -0.80 11.71
CA ASP A 61 -1.69 -0.53 13.01
C ASP A 61 -2.56 -1.02 14.19
N LYS A 62 -3.88 -0.81 14.11
CA LYS A 62 -4.83 -1.32 15.10
C LYS A 62 -4.95 -2.85 15.08
N SER A 63 -4.89 -3.48 13.91
CA SER A 63 -4.85 -4.95 13.78
C SER A 63 -3.58 -5.54 14.41
N GLU A 64 -2.40 -4.99 14.09
CA GLU A 64 -1.12 -5.45 14.60
C GLU A 64 -1.01 -5.33 16.13
N LYS A 65 -1.53 -4.24 16.70
CA LYS A 65 -1.60 -4.00 18.15
C LYS A 65 -2.73 -4.77 18.86
N LYS A 66 -3.55 -5.53 18.14
CA LYS A 66 -4.77 -6.20 18.64
C LYS A 66 -5.77 -5.23 19.30
N GLN A 67 -5.81 -3.99 18.82
CA GLN A 67 -6.69 -2.91 19.28
C GLN A 67 -7.92 -2.73 18.36
N LEU A 68 -8.54 -3.84 17.94
CA LEU A 68 -9.66 -3.81 17.00
C LEU A 68 -10.92 -3.13 17.58
N TYR A 69 -11.09 -3.13 18.89
CA TYR A 69 -12.22 -2.46 19.56
C TYR A 69 -12.27 -0.95 19.27
N ASP A 70 -11.14 -0.25 19.32
CA ASP A 70 -11.04 1.18 18.97
C ASP A 70 -11.40 1.44 17.50
N LEU A 71 -10.99 0.52 16.62
CA LEU A 71 -11.29 0.56 15.19
C LEU A 71 -12.80 0.42 14.96
N PHE A 72 -13.44 -0.55 15.61
CA PHE A 72 -14.86 -0.83 15.48
C PHE A 72 -15.74 0.29 16.05
N ILE A 73 -15.38 0.90 17.19
CA ILE A 73 -16.07 2.10 17.70
C ILE A 73 -16.00 3.24 16.69
N THR A 74 -14.81 3.55 16.18
CA THR A 74 -14.61 4.67 15.26
C THR A 74 -15.31 4.46 13.91
N CYS A 75 -15.49 3.20 13.51
CA CYS A 75 -16.19 2.81 12.28
C CYS A 75 -17.68 2.50 12.50
N GLU A 76 -18.23 2.79 13.69
CA GLU A 76 -19.64 2.57 14.05
C GLU A 76 -20.13 1.13 13.79
N ILE A 77 -19.28 0.13 14.06
CA ILE A 77 -19.57 -1.30 13.84
C ILE A 77 -20.26 -1.90 15.08
N GLU A 78 -21.48 -2.39 14.89
CA GLU A 78 -22.25 -3.08 15.94
C GLU A 78 -21.54 -4.37 16.41
N GLU A 79 -21.67 -4.71 17.70
CA GLU A 79 -21.02 -5.90 18.29
C GLU A 79 -21.30 -7.20 17.51
N LYS A 80 -22.53 -7.36 17.00
CA LYS A 80 -22.95 -8.51 16.19
C LYS A 80 -22.15 -8.70 14.89
N ASP A 81 -21.57 -7.62 14.36
CA ASP A 81 -20.87 -7.57 13.07
C ASP A 81 -19.34 -7.54 13.24
N GLN A 82 -18.82 -7.46 14.47
CA GLN A 82 -17.38 -7.32 14.75
C GLN A 82 -16.56 -8.51 14.24
N GLU A 83 -17.05 -9.75 14.37
CA GLU A 83 -16.37 -10.94 13.84
C GLU A 83 -16.27 -10.90 12.30
N VAL A 84 -17.32 -10.40 11.64
CA VAL A 84 -17.35 -10.23 10.18
C VAL A 84 -16.40 -9.11 9.76
N ALA A 85 -16.38 -7.99 10.49
CA ALA A 85 -15.48 -6.87 10.26
C ALA A 85 -14.00 -7.24 10.46
N GLU A 86 -13.67 -8.02 11.51
CA GLU A 86 -12.31 -8.56 11.72
C GLU A 86 -11.89 -9.45 10.54
N ARG A 87 -12.77 -10.37 10.12
CA ARG A 87 -12.52 -11.24 8.97
C ARG A 87 -12.30 -10.45 7.69
N MET A 88 -13.17 -9.47 7.41
CA MET A 88 -13.02 -8.56 6.26
C MET A 88 -11.71 -7.78 6.32
N LEU A 89 -11.29 -7.30 7.50
CA LEU A 89 -10.04 -6.59 7.70
C LEU A 89 -8.83 -7.49 7.41
N LYS A 90 -8.80 -8.72 7.93
CA LYS A 90 -7.73 -9.69 7.65
C LYS A 90 -7.65 -10.01 6.15
N VAL A 91 -8.79 -10.20 5.49
CA VAL A 91 -8.83 -10.39 4.02
C VAL A 91 -8.33 -9.15 3.27
N ALA A 92 -8.71 -7.94 3.69
CA ALA A 92 -8.25 -6.70 3.08
C ALA A 92 -6.72 -6.56 3.19
N LEU A 93 -6.15 -6.84 4.36
CA LEU A 93 -4.71 -6.87 4.60
C LEU A 93 -3.98 -7.95 3.76
N CYS A 94 -4.56 -9.14 3.58
CA CYS A 94 -4.05 -10.14 2.64
C CYS A 94 -4.08 -9.65 1.17
N CYS A 95 -5.08 -8.86 0.79
CA CYS A 95 -5.27 -8.39 -0.58
C CYS A 95 -4.35 -7.22 -0.96
N VAL A 96 -4.02 -6.31 -0.04
CA VAL A 96 -3.22 -5.10 -0.33
C VAL A 96 -1.70 -5.30 -0.16
N GLN A 97 -1.22 -6.54 -0.12
CA GLN A 97 0.21 -6.86 0.03
C GLN A 97 1.06 -6.23 -1.08
N GLN A 98 2.24 -5.71 -0.71
CA GLN A 98 3.14 -5.01 -1.65
C GLN A 98 3.59 -5.92 -2.81
N ARG A 99 3.82 -7.21 -2.54
CA ARG A 99 4.16 -8.23 -3.54
C ARG A 99 2.91 -8.83 -4.15
N ALA A 100 2.81 -8.87 -5.47
CA ALA A 100 1.65 -9.42 -6.18
C ALA A 100 1.49 -10.94 -5.94
N GLU A 101 2.60 -11.63 -5.70
CA GLU A 101 2.68 -13.08 -5.53
C GLU A 101 2.12 -13.54 -4.19
N THR A 102 2.21 -12.70 -3.14
CA THR A 102 1.71 -13.02 -1.79
C THR A 102 0.22 -12.73 -1.60
N ARG A 103 -0.39 -11.93 -2.50
CA ARG A 103 -1.84 -11.72 -2.51
C ARG A 103 -2.56 -13.03 -2.85
N PRO A 104 -3.74 -13.33 -2.27
CA PRO A 104 -4.56 -14.48 -2.65
C PRO A 104 -5.05 -14.40 -4.11
N VAL A 105 -5.73 -15.45 -4.59
CA VAL A 105 -6.53 -15.41 -5.83
C VAL A 105 -7.98 -15.04 -5.50
N MET A 106 -8.71 -14.38 -6.40
CA MET A 106 -10.07 -13.90 -6.08
C MET A 106 -11.04 -14.99 -5.60
N SER A 107 -10.94 -16.22 -6.12
CA SER A 107 -11.73 -17.35 -5.65
C SER A 107 -11.41 -17.78 -4.21
N LEU A 108 -10.20 -17.51 -3.73
CA LEU A 108 -9.80 -17.71 -2.34
C LEU A 108 -10.29 -16.57 -1.45
N VAL A 109 -10.21 -15.32 -1.94
CA VAL A 109 -10.75 -14.12 -1.28
C VAL A 109 -12.24 -14.28 -0.97
N VAL A 110 -13.05 -14.72 -1.94
CA VAL A 110 -14.49 -14.94 -1.76
C VAL A 110 -14.74 -16.00 -0.68
N LYS A 111 -14.09 -17.16 -0.74
CA LYS A 111 -14.23 -18.23 0.27
C LYS A 111 -13.81 -17.79 1.68
N MET A 112 -12.78 -16.96 1.78
CA MET A 112 -12.34 -16.37 3.04
C MET A 112 -13.41 -15.41 3.61
N LEU A 113 -14.03 -14.58 2.79
CA LEU A 113 -15.12 -13.68 3.21
C LEU A 113 -16.38 -14.44 3.62
N GLU A 114 -16.77 -15.47 2.85
CA GLU A 114 -17.88 -16.37 3.15
C GLU A 114 -17.68 -17.18 4.45
N GLY A 115 -16.47 -17.21 5.01
CA GLY A 115 -16.12 -18.03 6.17
C GLY A 115 -15.93 -19.51 5.86
N GLY A 116 -15.94 -19.90 4.58
CA GLY A 116 -15.66 -21.26 4.14
C GLY A 116 -14.17 -21.64 4.22
N LEU A 117 -13.28 -20.67 4.45
CA LEU A 117 -11.87 -20.85 4.75
C LEU A 117 -11.41 -19.86 5.83
N GLU A 118 -10.57 -20.34 6.74
CA GLU A 118 -9.91 -19.50 7.74
C GLU A 118 -8.92 -18.53 7.08
N VAL A 119 -8.85 -17.30 7.61
CA VAL A 119 -7.96 -16.26 7.08
C VAL A 119 -6.65 -16.32 7.87
N PRO A 120 -5.50 -16.56 7.23
CA PRO A 120 -4.21 -16.53 7.91
C PRO A 120 -3.93 -15.12 8.43
N GLU A 121 -3.22 -15.00 9.56
CA GLU A 121 -2.83 -13.70 10.09
C GLU A 121 -1.94 -12.96 9.06
N PRO A 122 -2.39 -11.81 8.53
CA PRO A 122 -1.67 -11.12 7.46
C PRO A 122 -0.49 -10.32 8.02
N PRO A 123 0.69 -10.35 7.36
CA PRO A 123 1.76 -9.42 7.71
C PRO A 123 1.33 -7.98 7.35
N ASN A 124 1.76 -6.99 8.14
CA ASN A 124 1.46 -5.59 7.88
C ASN A 124 2.00 -5.17 6.48
N PRO A 125 1.12 -4.86 5.50
CA PRO A 125 1.53 -4.59 4.12
C PRO A 125 2.24 -3.23 3.96
N PHE A 126 2.17 -2.38 4.98
CA PHE A 126 2.63 -0.99 4.96
C PHE A 126 3.93 -0.76 5.75
N THR A 127 4.59 -1.81 6.25
CA THR A 127 5.88 -1.76 6.96
C THR A 127 6.94 -0.89 6.25
N HIS A 128 7.03 -0.98 4.92
CA HIS A 128 7.93 -0.16 4.08
C HIS A 128 7.66 1.36 4.14
N LEU A 129 6.47 1.80 4.59
CA LEU A 129 6.14 3.22 4.76
C LEU A 129 6.61 3.78 6.12
N PHE A 130 7.06 2.92 7.04
CA PHE A 130 7.57 3.31 8.36
C PHE A 130 9.10 3.17 8.47
N SER A 131 9.74 2.35 7.63
CA SER A 131 11.18 2.04 7.67
C SER A 131 12.12 3.20 7.27
N GLY A 132 11.65 4.44 7.28
CA GLY A 132 12.41 5.65 6.97
C GLY A 132 12.61 6.61 8.16
N VAL A 133 12.12 6.26 9.35
CA VAL A 133 12.25 7.08 10.57
C VAL A 133 13.39 6.51 11.44
N PRO A 134 14.50 7.25 11.64
CA PRO A 134 15.46 6.92 12.69
C PRO A 134 14.82 7.16 14.06
N GLU A 135 14.88 6.18 14.96
CA GLU A 135 14.45 6.40 16.35
C GLU A 135 15.43 7.35 17.07
N GLY A 136 15.02 8.62 17.23
CA GLY A 136 15.80 9.60 17.99
C GLY A 136 15.43 11.06 17.71
N GLY A 137 14.52 11.61 18.50
CA GLY A 137 14.31 13.06 18.61
C GLY A 137 12.84 13.50 18.57
N ASP A 138 12.39 14.17 19.64
CA ASP A 138 11.10 14.86 19.68
C ASP A 138 11.01 15.96 18.61
N SER A 139 10.25 15.72 17.54
CA SER A 139 9.54 16.77 16.81
C SER A 139 8.49 16.21 15.85
N LEU A 140 7.40 16.97 15.70
CA LEU A 140 6.25 16.76 14.80
C LEU A 140 6.67 16.43 13.36
N THR A 141 6.89 15.14 13.07
CA THR A 141 7.36 14.66 11.76
C THR A 141 6.24 13.96 11.00
N ARG A 142 5.97 14.45 9.78
CA ARG A 142 4.92 13.94 8.90
C ARG A 142 5.20 12.47 8.52
N PRO A 143 4.22 11.56 8.64
CA PRO A 143 4.39 10.19 8.18
C PRO A 143 4.55 10.12 6.66
N ALA A 144 5.36 9.15 6.18
CA ALA A 144 5.90 9.11 4.82
C ALA A 144 4.87 9.00 3.69
N TRP A 145 3.62 8.57 3.97
CA TRP A 145 2.56 8.58 2.96
C TRP A 145 2.18 10.00 2.49
N ASN A 146 2.48 11.06 3.27
CA ASN A 146 2.42 12.44 2.78
C ASN A 146 3.43 12.73 1.67
N VAL A 147 4.60 12.07 1.68
CA VAL A 147 5.65 12.21 0.65
C VAL A 147 5.21 11.50 -0.63
N VAL A 148 4.54 10.35 -0.52
CA VAL A 148 3.87 9.68 -1.66
C VAL A 148 2.80 10.59 -2.29
N GLY A 149 2.02 11.31 -1.48
CA GLY A 149 1.02 12.26 -1.99
C GLY A 149 1.61 13.40 -2.83
N SER A 150 2.82 13.88 -2.53
CA SER A 150 3.48 14.95 -3.29
C SER A 150 4.01 14.56 -4.68
N TYR A 151 4.13 13.27 -5.01
CA TYR A 151 4.55 12.81 -6.34
C TYR A 151 3.41 12.77 -7.38
N TRP A 152 2.18 13.18 -7.03
CA TRP A 152 1.04 13.22 -7.97
C TRP A 152 1.04 14.45 -8.91
N SER A 153 1.94 15.43 -8.74
CA SER A 153 1.97 16.60 -9.63
C SER A 153 2.67 16.29 -10.96
N SER A 154 1.90 16.25 -12.06
CA SER A 154 2.46 16.14 -13.41
C SER A 154 3.27 17.37 -13.81
N SER A 155 4.40 17.10 -14.48
CA SER A 155 5.15 18.00 -15.37
C SER A 155 5.83 19.22 -14.74
N GLU A 156 7.17 19.22 -14.70
CA GLU A 156 7.97 20.07 -15.59
C GLU A 156 9.47 19.67 -15.61
N VAL A 157 10.18 20.05 -16.68
CA VAL A 157 11.58 19.71 -16.93
C VAL A 157 12.49 20.86 -16.52
N THR A 158 13.46 20.62 -15.63
CA THR A 158 14.62 21.52 -15.50
C THR A 158 15.91 20.74 -15.25
N LYS A 159 16.93 21.02 -16.07
CA LYS A 159 18.32 20.53 -15.88
C LYS A 159 19.03 21.30 -14.76
N SER A 160 19.94 20.64 -14.06
CA SER A 160 21.15 21.32 -13.56
C SER A 160 22.31 20.34 -13.34
N THR A 161 23.51 20.81 -13.68
CA THR A 161 24.79 20.07 -13.68
C THR A 161 25.70 20.67 -12.60
N VAL A 162 26.65 19.88 -12.08
CA VAL A 162 27.99 20.21 -11.50
C VAL A 162 28.33 19.07 -10.50
N VAL A 163 29.23 18.10 -10.78
CA VAL A 163 30.71 18.14 -10.99
C VAL A 163 31.42 18.62 -9.70
N THR A 164 32.38 17.95 -9.05
CA THR A 164 33.37 16.89 -9.38
C THR A 164 33.47 15.95 -8.14
N SER A 165 34.31 14.91 -7.97
CA SER A 165 35.43 14.27 -8.71
C SER A 165 35.60 12.80 -8.21
N GLY A 166 36.53 12.03 -8.81
CA GLY A 166 37.00 10.74 -8.27
C GLY A 166 36.97 9.57 -9.26
N THR A 167 37.99 9.45 -10.10
CA THR A 167 38.19 8.39 -11.11
C THR A 167 39.49 7.60 -10.83
N PRO A 168 39.82 6.50 -11.55
CA PRO A 168 39.01 5.56 -12.34
C PRO A 168 39.31 4.06 -12.04
N LEU A 169 38.48 3.14 -12.56
CA LEU A 169 38.98 1.80 -12.97
C LEU A 169 38.06 1.14 -14.02
N MET A 170 38.55 1.01 -15.26
CA MET A 170 37.83 0.38 -16.39
C MET A 170 38.40 -1.00 -16.74
N LYS A 171 37.52 -2.00 -16.89
CA LYS A 171 37.60 -3.10 -17.89
C LYS A 171 36.14 -3.49 -18.22
N LYS A 172 35.55 -3.05 -19.33
CA LYS A 172 35.75 -3.47 -20.75
C LYS A 172 35.14 -4.84 -21.04
N TYR A 173 33.89 -4.82 -21.52
CA TYR A 173 33.27 -5.89 -22.31
C TYR A 173 32.41 -5.23 -23.39
N ASP A 174 32.82 -5.32 -24.66
CA ASP A 174 32.02 -4.90 -25.80
C ASP A 174 31.10 -6.06 -26.20
N ILE A 175 29.80 -5.81 -26.40
CA ILE A 175 28.89 -6.78 -27.01
C ILE A 175 28.40 -6.20 -28.33
N THR A 176 28.89 -6.81 -29.42
CA THR A 176 28.46 -6.55 -30.79
C THR A 176 26.99 -6.93 -30.99
N TYR A 177 26.20 -6.04 -31.57
CA TYR A 177 24.90 -6.39 -32.14
C TYR A 177 25.09 -7.35 -33.33
N ALA A 178 24.37 -8.47 -33.31
CA ALA A 178 24.18 -9.33 -34.47
C ALA A 178 22.74 -9.16 -34.97
N SER A 179 22.59 -9.04 -36.29
CA SER A 179 21.30 -8.83 -36.96
C SER A 179 20.40 -10.07 -36.91
N CYS A 180 19.09 -9.83 -36.92
CA CYS A 180 18.07 -10.64 -37.58
C CYS A 180 17.07 -9.66 -38.22
#